data_AF-A0A1X7SV20-F1
#
_entry.id   AF-A0A1X7SV20-F1
#
_cell.length_a   1.000
_cell.length_b   1.000
_cell.length_c   1.000
_cell.angle_alpha   90.00
_cell.angle_beta   90.00
_cell.angle_gamma   90.00
#
_symmetry.space_group_name_H-M   'P 1'
#
loop_
_entity.id
_entity.type
_entity.pdbx_description
1 polymer ?
#
loop_
_entity_poly.entity_id
_entity_poly.type
_entity_poly.pdbx_seq_one_letter_code
_entity_poly.pdbx_strand_id
1 'polypeptide(L)'
;NQFNLTHTDIDSTSDAEDICFCDPHTTTSYGNCLHNVKDQHIYPGQALKINVALFGDGYFEAIIPLTDGTVGVYYNINLTLLDQTYIPNTCSLIEYTPKLNQTGYQSNLTIGYFSPSIMQTIKLNFIVKECPIGFRLDKSQGSCTCSQSLSRENVTCDINTLNIIHNGLLWIGTYHTSTPFNANATNPNACIINEDCLLYCSPNPVTFKLNDTHTQCVDNRGHRMCGSCTEGYSLLMGSNKCGQCHNNYTMIAWIALFAVMGVLLVVLLIALNLTVSVGTLNGLLFYANIVKLYEPVFSSKGALPVLSQVISWINLDFGFEICFYN
;
A
#
# COMPACT_ATOMS: atom_id res chain seq x y z
N ASN A 1 -34.98 -33.50 31.30
CA ASN A 1 -34.06 -32.36 31.49
C ASN A 1 -33.01 -32.40 30.40
N GLN A 2 -33.32 -31.77 29.27
CA GLN A 2 -32.40 -31.62 28.14
C GLN A 2 -31.77 -30.24 28.33
N PHE A 3 -30.50 -30.19 28.73
CA PHE A 3 -29.75 -28.93 28.81
C PHE A 3 -29.48 -28.47 27.38
N ASN A 4 -30.09 -27.34 26.99
CA ASN A 4 -29.75 -26.64 25.77
C ASN A 4 -28.49 -25.81 26.07
N LEU A 5 -27.34 -26.26 25.56
CA LEU A 5 -26.12 -25.46 25.54
C LEU A 5 -26.27 -24.38 24.47
N THR A 6 -26.27 -23.12 24.90
CA THR A 6 -26.43 -21.94 24.03
C THR A 6 -25.13 -21.47 23.38
N HIS A 7 -24.00 -22.13 23.66
CA HIS A 7 -22.71 -21.89 23.01
C HIS A 7 -22.16 -23.22 22.48
N THR A 8 -22.03 -23.32 21.16
CA THR A 8 -21.58 -24.53 20.44
C THR A 8 -20.06 -24.66 20.32
N ASP A 9 -19.29 -23.66 20.72
CA ASP A 9 -17.83 -23.67 20.69
C ASP A 9 -17.32 -23.63 22.14
N ILE A 10 -17.23 -24.81 22.77
CA ILE A 10 -16.56 -24.98 24.08
C ILE A 10 -15.43 -25.97 23.81
N ASP A 11 -14.21 -25.48 23.72
CA ASP A 11 -13.05 -26.28 23.31
C ASP A 11 -11.92 -26.24 24.36
N SER A 12 -12.25 -25.95 25.63
CA SER A 12 -11.26 -25.95 26.71
C SER A 12 -11.54 -26.91 27.86
N THR A 13 -10.46 -27.19 28.59
CA THR A 13 -10.33 -28.21 29.64
C THR A 13 -10.47 -27.65 31.06
N SER A 14 -10.53 -26.32 31.23
CA SER A 14 -10.57 -25.62 32.53
C SER A 14 -10.95 -24.14 32.38
N ASP A 15 -11.54 -23.54 33.42
CA ASP A 15 -11.79 -22.09 33.47
C ASP A 15 -10.48 -21.28 33.42
N ALA A 16 -10.53 -20.08 32.83
CA ALA A 16 -9.39 -19.17 32.77
C ALA A 16 -8.99 -18.63 34.16
N GLU A 17 -7.69 -18.72 34.48
CA GLU A 17 -7.04 -18.21 35.69
C GLU A 17 -6.02 -17.10 35.42
N ASP A 18 -5.51 -17.01 34.19
CA ASP A 18 -4.43 -16.12 33.81
C ASP A 18 -4.66 -15.54 32.41
N ILE A 19 -4.18 -14.31 32.19
CA ILE A 19 -4.17 -13.65 30.88
C ILE A 19 -2.80 -13.01 30.64
N CYS A 20 -2.27 -13.16 29.44
CA CYS A 20 -1.02 -12.51 29.05
C CYS A 20 -1.00 -12.10 27.58
N PHE A 21 -0.06 -11.22 27.23
CA PHE A 21 0.26 -10.97 25.82
C PHE A 21 1.01 -12.17 25.25
N CYS A 22 0.71 -12.52 24.00
CA CYS A 22 1.29 -13.68 23.34
C CYS A 22 1.85 -13.33 21.96
N ASP A 23 2.80 -14.15 21.49
CA ASP A 23 3.29 -14.13 20.12
C ASP A 23 2.66 -15.32 19.37
N PRO A 24 1.88 -15.06 18.31
CA PRO A 24 1.16 -16.12 17.57
C PRO A 24 2.10 -17.16 16.94
N HIS A 25 3.40 -16.87 16.82
CA HIS A 25 4.38 -17.79 16.26
C HIS A 25 5.09 -18.68 17.30
N THR A 26 5.05 -18.34 18.59
CA THR A 26 5.89 -18.99 19.61
C THR A 26 5.15 -19.37 20.90
N THR A 27 3.98 -18.82 21.17
CA THR A 27 3.27 -19.08 22.43
C THR A 27 2.50 -20.39 22.39
N THR A 28 3.06 -21.43 23.00
CA THR A 28 2.40 -22.72 23.26
C THR A 28 2.24 -23.02 24.76
N SER A 29 2.83 -22.19 25.63
CA SER A 29 2.79 -22.35 27.10
C SER A 29 2.94 -21.01 27.82
N TYR A 30 2.48 -20.95 29.07
CA TYR A 30 2.53 -19.75 29.92
C TYR A 30 3.95 -19.19 30.12
N GLY A 31 4.98 -20.04 30.09
CA GLY A 31 6.38 -19.59 30.19
C GLY A 31 6.83 -18.65 29.06
N ASN A 32 6.10 -18.63 27.94
CA ASN A 32 6.35 -17.73 26.80
C ASN A 32 5.47 -16.46 26.84
N CYS A 33 4.83 -16.18 27.97
CA CYS A 33 4.03 -14.97 28.16
C CYS A 33 4.89 -13.71 28.11
N LEU A 34 4.40 -12.72 27.37
CA LEU A 34 4.97 -11.39 27.35
C LEU A 34 4.27 -10.55 28.44
N HIS A 35 5.03 -10.15 29.45
CA HIS A 35 4.49 -9.30 30.53
C HIS A 35 4.37 -7.82 30.12
N ASN A 36 5.17 -7.39 29.14
CA ASN A 36 5.12 -6.04 28.58
C ASN A 36 5.21 -6.12 27.05
N VAL A 37 4.40 -5.32 26.37
CA VAL A 37 4.50 -5.08 24.92
C VAL A 37 4.99 -3.66 24.68
N LYS A 38 5.57 -3.42 23.50
CA LYS A 38 6.00 -2.07 23.11
C LYS A 38 4.79 -1.14 23.04
N ASP A 39 5.00 0.09 23.48
CA ASP A 39 4.00 1.15 23.36
C ASP A 39 3.54 1.30 21.90
N GLN A 40 2.23 1.29 21.69
CA GLN A 40 1.65 1.41 20.36
C GLN A 40 1.42 2.88 20.01
N HIS A 41 1.77 3.26 18.79
CA HIS A 41 1.45 4.57 18.23
C HIS A 41 0.35 4.41 17.20
N ILE A 42 -0.79 5.03 17.45
CA ILE A 42 -1.96 4.95 16.58
C ILE A 42 -2.45 6.34 16.19
N TYR A 43 -3.28 6.39 15.16
CA TYR A 43 -4.02 7.58 14.75
C TYR A 43 -5.48 7.51 15.21
N PRO A 44 -6.18 8.65 15.35
CA PRO A 44 -7.61 8.66 15.65
C PRO A 44 -8.40 7.78 14.68
N GLY A 45 -9.19 6.85 15.22
CA GLY A 45 -9.97 5.88 14.44
C GLY A 45 -9.22 4.63 13.96
N GLN A 46 -7.92 4.53 14.24
CA GLN A 46 -7.15 3.30 14.00
C GLN A 46 -7.34 2.29 15.14
N ALA A 47 -7.52 1.02 14.79
CA ALA A 47 -7.64 -0.06 15.77
C ALA A 47 -6.29 -0.40 16.41
N LEU A 48 -6.26 -0.50 17.74
CA LEU A 48 -5.20 -1.17 18.50
C LEU A 48 -5.29 -2.66 18.25
N LYS A 49 -4.16 -3.28 17.91
CA LYS A 49 -4.06 -4.70 17.56
C LYS A 49 -3.18 -5.40 18.56
N ILE A 50 -3.72 -6.39 19.26
CA ILE A 50 -3.05 -7.00 20.41
C ILE A 50 -3.35 -8.49 20.41
N ASN A 51 -2.30 -9.31 20.48
CA ASN A 51 -2.46 -10.74 20.64
C ASN A 51 -2.46 -11.10 22.12
N VAL A 52 -3.49 -11.82 22.57
CA VAL A 52 -3.62 -12.30 23.94
C VAL A 52 -3.99 -13.78 23.97
N ALA A 53 -3.65 -14.42 25.08
CA ALA A 53 -4.00 -15.80 25.35
C ALA A 53 -4.50 -15.93 26.80
N LEU A 54 -5.44 -16.84 27.00
CA LEU A 54 -5.93 -17.23 28.32
C LEU A 54 -5.29 -18.55 28.73
N PHE A 55 -5.05 -18.67 30.02
CA PHE A 55 -4.47 -19.84 30.63
C PHE A 55 -5.34 -20.26 31.81
N GLY A 56 -5.63 -21.56 31.93
CA GLY A 56 -6.47 -22.11 33.00
C GLY A 56 -5.65 -22.88 34.04
N ASP A 57 -6.29 -23.42 35.07
CA ASP A 57 -5.56 -24.12 36.13
C ASP A 57 -4.93 -25.44 35.64
N GLY A 58 -3.66 -25.65 35.97
CA GLY A 58 -2.93 -26.87 35.66
C GLY A 58 -2.93 -27.81 36.87
N TYR A 59 -3.52 -29.00 36.73
CA TYR A 59 -3.51 -30.04 37.78
C TYR A 59 -2.11 -30.45 38.29
N PHE A 60 -1.05 -30.08 37.57
CA PHE A 60 0.34 -30.24 37.98
C PHE A 60 1.08 -28.91 37.78
N GLU A 61 1.74 -28.42 38.83
CA GLU A 61 2.43 -27.12 39.01
C GLU A 61 3.45 -26.69 37.93
N ALA A 62 3.56 -27.40 36.80
CA ALA A 62 4.56 -27.16 35.77
C ALA A 62 4.01 -26.68 34.41
N ILE A 63 2.73 -26.90 34.09
CA ILE A 63 2.17 -26.53 32.78
C ILE A 63 0.76 -25.98 32.94
N ILE A 64 0.62 -24.67 32.84
CA ILE A 64 -0.66 -23.97 32.79
C ILE A 64 -1.16 -24.05 31.33
N PRO A 65 -2.22 -24.83 31.02
CA PRO A 65 -2.68 -25.04 29.65
C PRO A 65 -3.38 -23.79 29.10
N LEU A 66 -3.34 -23.64 27.78
CA LEU A 66 -4.17 -22.65 27.07
C LEU A 66 -5.65 -22.99 27.25
N THR A 67 -6.46 -21.96 27.45
CA THR A 67 -7.91 -22.09 27.56
C THR A 67 -8.63 -21.01 26.78
N ASP A 68 -9.94 -21.17 26.59
CA ASP A 68 -10.81 -20.23 25.92
C ASP A 68 -11.54 -19.33 26.93
N GLY A 69 -12.15 -18.26 26.45
CA GLY A 69 -12.93 -17.39 27.32
C GLY A 69 -13.17 -15.99 26.76
N THR A 70 -13.96 -15.21 27.49
CA THR A 70 -14.29 -13.83 27.11
C THR A 70 -13.33 -12.86 27.75
N VAL A 71 -12.61 -12.11 26.91
CA VAL A 71 -11.72 -11.02 27.33
C VAL A 71 -12.43 -9.69 27.16
N GLY A 72 -12.44 -8.90 28.24
CA GLY A 72 -12.93 -7.53 28.25
C GLY A 72 -11.79 -6.52 28.06
N VAL A 73 -12.10 -5.47 27.33
CA VAL A 73 -11.28 -4.27 27.20
C VAL A 73 -11.89 -3.18 28.09
N TYR A 74 -11.09 -2.63 28.99
CA TYR A 74 -11.54 -1.71 30.02
C TYR A 74 -10.77 -0.38 30.02
N TYR A 75 -11.47 0.69 30.38
CA TYR A 75 -10.84 1.98 30.61
C TYR A 75 -10.18 2.05 31.99
N ASN A 76 -8.88 2.33 32.01
CA ASN A 76 -7.97 2.21 33.17
C ASN A 76 -8.52 2.74 34.51
N ILE A 77 -9.17 3.92 34.52
CA ILE A 77 -9.45 4.63 35.78
C ILE A 77 -10.70 4.09 36.49
N ASN A 78 -11.70 3.61 35.75
CA ASN A 78 -13.02 3.26 36.29
C ASN A 78 -13.42 1.80 36.01
N LEU A 79 -12.53 0.99 35.41
CA LEU A 79 -12.83 -0.38 34.94
C LEU A 79 -14.13 -0.47 34.13
N THR A 80 -14.44 0.58 33.38
CA THR A 80 -15.63 0.61 32.52
C THR A 80 -15.38 -0.28 31.32
N LEU A 81 -16.23 -1.27 31.11
CA LEU A 81 -16.17 -2.15 29.94
C LEU A 81 -16.37 -1.32 28.68
N LEU A 82 -15.38 -1.35 27.78
CA LEU A 82 -15.38 -0.65 26.50
C LEU A 82 -15.77 -1.60 25.37
N ASP A 83 -15.25 -2.82 25.42
CA ASP A 83 -15.48 -3.86 24.42
C ASP A 83 -15.24 -5.25 25.05
N GLN A 84 -15.76 -6.31 24.42
CA GLN A 84 -15.49 -7.68 24.84
C GLN A 84 -15.40 -8.61 23.63
N THR A 85 -14.50 -9.58 23.69
CA THR A 85 -14.30 -10.55 22.62
C THR A 85 -14.06 -11.92 23.21
N TYR A 86 -14.74 -12.94 22.67
CA TYR A 86 -14.45 -14.32 22.99
C TYR A 86 -13.23 -14.77 22.18
N ILE A 87 -12.24 -15.35 22.86
CA ILE A 87 -11.05 -15.89 22.23
C ILE A 87 -10.95 -17.40 22.49
N PRO A 88 -10.58 -18.19 21.47
CA PRO A 88 -10.37 -19.63 21.61
C PRO A 88 -9.12 -19.94 22.44
N ASN A 89 -8.86 -21.23 22.67
CA ASN A 89 -7.69 -21.78 23.39
C ASN A 89 -6.34 -21.63 22.64
N THR A 90 -6.17 -20.52 21.93
CA THR A 90 -4.98 -20.16 21.15
C THR A 90 -4.67 -18.68 21.28
N CYS A 91 -3.42 -18.30 21.03
CA CYS A 91 -3.04 -16.89 20.92
C CYS A 91 -3.86 -16.19 19.83
N SER A 92 -4.69 -15.23 20.22
CA SER A 92 -5.71 -14.63 19.35
C SER A 92 -5.62 -13.11 19.32
N LEU A 93 -5.90 -12.54 18.15
CA LEU A 93 -5.87 -11.10 17.92
C LEU A 93 -7.16 -10.44 18.44
N ILE A 94 -7.01 -9.46 19.32
CA ILE A 94 -8.05 -8.52 19.73
C ILE A 94 -7.80 -7.18 19.04
N GLU A 95 -8.86 -6.61 18.48
CA GLU A 95 -8.85 -5.30 17.85
C GLU A 95 -9.78 -4.33 18.60
N TYR A 96 -9.26 -3.21 19.07
CA TYR A 96 -10.05 -2.18 19.76
C TYR A 96 -9.75 -0.79 19.21
N THR A 97 -10.78 -0.05 18.78
CA THR A 97 -10.62 1.32 18.27
C THR A 97 -10.98 2.34 19.34
N PRO A 98 -10.00 3.02 19.97
CA PRO A 98 -10.29 4.03 20.97
C PRO A 98 -10.98 5.24 20.33
N LYS A 99 -12.10 5.67 20.93
CA LYS A 99 -12.81 6.91 20.58
C LYS A 99 -12.12 8.14 21.21
N LEU A 100 -10.84 8.29 20.95
CA LEU A 100 -10.02 9.38 21.48
C LEU A 100 -9.57 10.29 20.34
N ASN A 101 -9.72 11.60 20.54
CA ASN A 101 -9.08 12.59 19.69
C ASN A 101 -7.58 12.66 20.02
N GLN A 102 -6.83 13.44 19.24
CA GLN A 102 -5.41 13.69 19.51
C GLN A 102 -5.20 14.12 20.97
N THR A 103 -4.43 13.32 21.71
CA THR A 103 -3.99 13.66 23.05
C THR A 103 -2.52 14.04 23.06
N GLY A 104 -1.67 13.36 22.28
CA GLY A 104 -0.21 13.49 22.37
C GLY A 104 0.37 12.94 23.69
N TYR A 105 -0.48 12.42 24.58
CA TYR A 105 -0.12 11.86 25.88
C TYR A 105 -0.27 10.34 25.85
N GLN A 106 0.57 9.67 26.63
CA GLN A 106 0.47 8.23 26.86
C GLN A 106 -0.84 7.92 27.59
N SER A 107 -1.65 7.07 26.98
CA SER A 107 -2.92 6.57 27.50
C SER A 107 -2.79 5.08 27.77
N ASN A 108 -3.48 4.60 28.80
CA ASN A 108 -3.38 3.20 29.21
C ASN A 108 -4.75 2.53 29.11
N LEU A 109 -4.75 1.31 28.59
CA LEU A 109 -5.89 0.42 28.48
C LEU A 109 -5.66 -0.78 29.41
N THR A 110 -6.71 -1.24 30.07
CA THR A 110 -6.66 -2.47 30.87
C THR A 110 -7.39 -3.57 30.12
N ILE A 111 -6.74 -4.69 29.88
CA ILE A 111 -7.33 -5.85 29.24
C ILE A 111 -7.39 -6.94 30.29
N GLY A 112 -8.53 -7.59 30.45
CA GLY A 112 -8.67 -8.61 31.47
C GLY A 112 -9.84 -9.52 31.20
N TYR A 113 -9.88 -10.64 31.90
CA TYR A 113 -11.06 -11.50 31.90
C TYR A 113 -11.72 -11.42 33.28
N PHE A 114 -13.04 -11.62 33.31
CA PHE A 114 -13.84 -11.58 34.53
C PHE A 114 -14.41 -12.96 34.80
N SER A 115 -13.93 -13.62 35.85
CA SER A 115 -14.54 -14.83 36.40
C SER A 115 -15.17 -14.49 37.76
N PRO A 116 -16.24 -15.18 38.21
CA PRO A 116 -16.91 -14.89 39.47
C PRO A 116 -15.99 -14.84 40.70
N SER A 117 -14.82 -15.50 40.64
CA SER A 117 -13.85 -15.62 41.72
C SER A 117 -12.55 -14.85 41.53
N ILE A 118 -12.17 -14.47 40.29
CA ILE A 118 -10.84 -13.92 39.96
C ILE A 118 -10.96 -12.79 38.93
N MET A 119 -10.24 -11.69 39.21
CA MET A 119 -9.98 -10.61 38.26
C MET A 119 -8.50 -10.54 37.93
N GLN A 120 -8.16 -10.86 36.69
CA GLN A 120 -6.80 -10.79 36.17
C GLN A 120 -6.74 -9.83 35.00
N THR A 121 -5.73 -8.96 35.01
CA THR A 121 -5.63 -7.85 34.05
C THR A 121 -4.20 -7.57 33.64
N ILE A 122 -4.01 -7.28 32.37
CA ILE A 122 -2.78 -6.73 31.78
C ILE A 122 -3.00 -5.29 31.33
N LYS A 123 -1.92 -4.50 31.30
CA LYS A 123 -1.96 -3.08 30.92
C LYS A 123 -1.26 -2.88 29.58
N LEU A 124 -1.91 -2.15 28.68
CA LEU A 124 -1.35 -1.70 27.43
C LEU A 124 -1.23 -0.18 27.45
N ASN A 125 -0.05 0.34 27.11
CA ASN A 125 0.11 1.77 26.88
C ASN A 125 0.12 2.09 25.39
N PHE A 126 -0.54 3.18 25.01
CA PHE A 126 -0.60 3.66 23.64
C PHE A 126 -0.63 5.18 23.56
N ILE A 127 -0.22 5.73 22.43
CA ILE A 127 -0.21 7.18 22.16
C ILE A 127 -0.98 7.44 20.88
N VAL A 128 -1.97 8.34 20.97
CA VAL A 128 -2.74 8.82 19.83
C VAL A 128 -2.04 10.03 19.21
N LYS A 129 -1.49 9.84 18.00
CA LYS A 129 -0.80 10.86 17.21
C LYS A 129 -1.79 11.73 16.42
N GLU A 130 -1.29 12.83 15.87
CA GLU A 130 -2.02 13.61 14.85
C GLU A 130 -2.28 12.78 13.59
N CYS A 131 -3.38 13.07 12.89
CA CYS A 131 -3.66 12.40 11.61
C CYS A 131 -2.48 12.58 10.64
N PRO A 132 -2.08 11.51 9.92
CA PRO A 132 -0.98 11.58 8.98
C PRO A 132 -1.36 12.43 7.76
N ILE A 133 -0.36 12.87 6.98
CA ILE A 133 -0.63 13.64 5.77
C ILE A 133 -1.50 12.83 4.79
N GLY A 134 -2.47 13.51 4.19
CA GLY A 134 -3.54 12.88 3.40
C GLY A 134 -4.80 12.63 4.21
N PHE A 135 -4.73 12.66 5.54
CA PHE A 135 -5.88 12.47 6.41
C PHE A 135 -6.17 13.73 7.22
N ARG A 136 -7.42 13.86 7.66
CA ARG A 136 -7.88 14.94 8.52
C ARG A 136 -8.82 14.37 9.57
N LEU A 137 -8.74 14.89 10.79
CA LEU A 137 -9.65 14.50 11.85
C LEU A 137 -11.07 14.96 11.53
N ASP A 138 -11.97 14.00 11.37
CA ASP A 138 -13.41 14.26 11.41
C ASP A 138 -13.85 14.31 12.87
N LYS A 139 -14.18 15.52 13.34
CA LYS A 139 -14.64 15.74 14.71
C LYS A 139 -15.96 15.05 15.03
N SER A 140 -16.78 14.75 14.01
CA SER A 140 -18.07 14.10 14.19
C SER A 140 -17.93 12.60 14.43
N GLN A 141 -17.00 11.95 13.72
CA GLN A 141 -16.73 10.52 13.84
C GLN A 141 -15.63 10.20 14.87
N GLY A 142 -14.77 11.17 15.22
CA GLY A 142 -13.59 10.95 16.05
C GLY A 142 -12.50 10.13 15.36
N SER A 143 -12.50 10.12 14.01
CA SER A 143 -11.61 9.31 13.18
C SER A 143 -10.92 10.16 12.12
N CYS A 144 -9.71 9.78 11.72
CA CYS A 144 -9.02 10.39 10.59
C CYS A 144 -9.64 9.90 9.27
N THR A 145 -10.26 10.82 8.54
CA THR A 145 -10.84 10.57 7.20
C THR A 145 -9.98 11.23 6.12
N CYS A 146 -10.31 11.02 4.85
CA CYS A 146 -9.59 11.69 3.75
C CYS A 146 -9.56 13.21 3.95
N SER A 147 -8.38 13.80 3.80
CA SER A 147 -8.21 15.25 3.73
C SER A 147 -9.01 15.85 2.57
N GLN A 148 -9.32 17.14 2.67
CA GLN A 148 -10.10 17.86 1.66
C GLN A 148 -9.44 17.82 0.25
N SER A 149 -8.11 17.80 0.18
CA SER A 149 -7.36 17.69 -1.09
C SER A 149 -7.53 16.33 -1.78
N LEU A 150 -7.89 15.29 -1.03
CA LEU A 150 -8.11 13.93 -1.53
C LEU A 150 -9.58 13.57 -1.69
N SER A 151 -10.46 14.26 -0.98
CA SER A 151 -11.91 14.00 -0.97
C SER A 151 -12.55 14.27 -2.35
N ARG A 152 -12.55 13.26 -3.21
CA ARG A 152 -13.28 13.18 -4.49
C ARG A 152 -14.16 11.92 -4.48
N GLU A 153 -15.19 11.85 -5.31
CA GLU A 153 -16.14 10.71 -5.36
C GLU A 153 -15.45 9.36 -5.59
N ASN A 154 -14.32 9.34 -6.29
CA ASN A 154 -13.59 8.11 -6.64
C ASN A 154 -12.39 7.81 -5.73
N VAL A 155 -12.26 8.47 -4.57
CA VAL A 155 -11.14 8.29 -3.65
C VAL A 155 -11.64 7.89 -2.27
N THR A 156 -11.08 6.82 -1.72
CA THR A 156 -11.35 6.36 -0.36
C THR A 156 -10.02 6.19 0.39
N CYS A 157 -10.04 6.46 1.70
CA CYS A 157 -8.84 6.36 2.54
C CYS A 157 -9.16 5.46 3.73
N ASP A 158 -8.26 4.53 4.02
CA ASP A 158 -8.33 3.64 5.17
C ASP A 158 -7.21 3.96 6.15
N ILE A 159 -7.59 4.45 7.33
CA ILE A 159 -6.65 4.81 8.40
C ILE A 159 -5.96 3.59 9.03
N ASN A 160 -6.59 2.41 9.01
CA ASN A 160 -6.00 1.22 9.63
C ASN A 160 -4.76 0.72 8.88
N THR A 161 -4.80 0.80 7.56
CA THR A 161 -3.72 0.37 6.67
C THR A 161 -2.86 1.52 6.14
N LEU A 162 -3.31 2.78 6.32
CA LEU A 162 -2.79 3.99 5.69
C LEU A 162 -2.90 3.95 4.16
N ASN A 163 -3.81 3.13 3.64
CA ASN A 163 -4.01 2.97 2.22
C ASN A 163 -4.97 4.03 1.69
N ILE A 164 -4.66 4.52 0.49
CA ILE A 164 -5.51 5.36 -0.32
C ILE A 164 -5.90 4.53 -1.54
N ILE A 165 -7.18 4.47 -1.82
CA ILE A 165 -7.74 3.74 -2.95
C ILE A 165 -8.38 4.76 -3.87
N HIS A 166 -7.96 4.80 -5.13
CA HIS A 166 -8.64 5.60 -6.15
C HIS A 166 -9.04 4.76 -7.35
N ASN A 167 -10.08 5.22 -8.05
CA ASN A 167 -10.56 4.62 -9.28
C ASN A 167 -10.51 5.61 -10.44
N GLY A 168 -10.08 5.16 -11.62
CA GLY A 168 -9.95 5.95 -12.83
C GLY A 168 -8.59 6.63 -13.02
N LEU A 169 -8.52 7.43 -14.08
CA LEU A 169 -7.33 8.13 -14.58
C LEU A 169 -6.94 9.31 -13.69
N LEU A 170 -6.46 8.99 -12.48
CA LEU A 170 -6.08 9.95 -11.46
C LEU A 170 -4.65 9.62 -11.01
N TRP A 171 -3.90 10.66 -10.64
CA TRP A 171 -2.65 10.50 -9.91
C TRP A 171 -2.68 11.35 -8.64
N ILE A 172 -2.35 10.71 -7.53
CA ILE A 172 -2.25 11.34 -6.22
C ILE A 172 -0.82 11.22 -5.71
N GLY A 173 -0.26 12.33 -5.25
CA GLY A 173 1.03 12.30 -4.59
C GLY A 173 1.34 13.61 -3.89
N THR A 174 2.61 13.83 -3.59
CA THR A 174 3.04 15.04 -2.87
C THR A 174 4.04 15.85 -3.67
N TYR A 175 3.96 17.16 -3.54
CA TYR A 175 4.98 18.08 -4.02
C TYR A 175 6.18 18.07 -3.05
N HIS A 176 7.34 17.64 -3.54
CA HIS A 176 8.55 17.51 -2.74
C HIS A 176 9.27 18.86 -2.57
N THR A 177 9.68 19.21 -1.35
CA THR A 177 10.58 20.34 -1.06
C THR A 177 11.88 19.81 -0.46
N SER A 178 12.86 19.47 -1.31
CA SER A 178 14.27 19.11 -0.99
C SER A 178 14.61 18.09 0.13
N THR A 179 13.68 17.62 0.95
CA THR A 179 13.88 16.63 2.03
C THR A 179 13.08 15.35 1.77
N PRO A 180 13.65 14.15 2.07
CA PRO A 180 12.97 12.89 1.82
C PRO A 180 11.59 12.88 2.51
N PHE A 181 10.55 12.72 1.70
CA PHE A 181 9.17 12.74 2.15
C PHE A 181 8.90 11.57 3.10
N ASN A 182 8.22 11.86 4.22
CA ASN A 182 7.75 10.84 5.15
C ASN A 182 6.26 11.11 5.45
N ALA A 183 5.39 10.24 4.94
CA ALA A 183 3.94 10.34 5.12
C ALA A 183 3.49 10.24 6.60
N ASN A 184 4.34 9.68 7.46
CA ASN A 184 4.03 9.50 8.88
C ASN A 184 4.48 10.69 9.74
N ALA A 185 5.11 11.70 9.14
CA ALA A 185 5.54 12.91 9.85
C ALA A 185 4.33 13.76 10.26
N THR A 186 4.45 14.44 11.39
CA THR A 186 3.43 15.34 11.97
C THR A 186 3.35 16.70 11.27
N ASN A 187 4.44 17.13 10.62
CA ASN A 187 4.46 18.43 9.94
C ASN A 187 5.30 18.39 8.63
N PRO A 188 4.93 17.55 7.66
CA PRO A 188 5.56 17.60 6.36
C PRO A 188 5.09 18.88 5.65
N ASN A 189 6.03 19.76 5.28
CA ASN A 189 5.80 20.84 4.32
C ASN A 189 5.58 20.24 2.92
N ALA A 190 4.47 19.52 2.76
CA ALA A 190 4.14 18.78 1.56
C ALA A 190 2.72 19.14 1.13
N CYS A 191 2.61 19.62 -0.11
CA CYS A 191 1.33 19.86 -0.75
C CYS A 191 0.88 18.57 -1.43
N ILE A 192 -0.36 18.15 -1.19
CA ILE A 192 -0.94 17.00 -1.86
C ILE A 192 -1.43 17.44 -3.23
N ILE A 193 -0.96 16.74 -4.26
CA ILE A 193 -1.38 16.91 -5.64
C ILE A 193 -2.36 15.78 -5.95
N ASN A 194 -3.52 16.13 -6.47
CA ASN A 194 -4.57 15.21 -6.89
C ASN A 194 -5.06 15.70 -8.26
N GLU A 195 -4.52 15.11 -9.31
CA GLU A 195 -4.68 15.59 -10.69
C GLU A 195 -5.08 14.45 -11.62
N ASP A 196 -5.80 14.79 -12.68
CA ASP A 196 -6.20 13.83 -13.70
C ASP A 196 -4.95 13.40 -14.48
N CYS A 197 -4.79 12.10 -14.66
CA CYS A 197 -3.61 11.50 -15.25
C CYS A 197 -3.98 10.68 -16.48
N LEU A 198 -3.79 11.28 -17.65
CA LEU A 198 -4.16 10.67 -18.92
C LEU A 198 -3.14 9.62 -19.41
N LEU A 199 -1.90 9.72 -18.97
CA LEU A 199 -0.77 8.97 -19.52
C LEU A 199 -0.17 8.08 -18.44
N TYR A 200 -0.11 6.78 -18.71
CA TYR A 200 0.57 5.75 -17.88
C TYR A 200 0.07 5.59 -16.43
N CYS A 201 -1.06 6.18 -16.08
CA CYS A 201 -1.76 5.86 -14.84
C CYS A 201 -2.67 4.64 -15.03
N SER A 202 -2.80 3.82 -13.99
CA SER A 202 -3.72 2.69 -14.01
C SER A 202 -5.16 3.18 -14.08
N PRO A 203 -5.97 2.74 -15.07
CA PRO A 203 -7.39 3.07 -15.13
C PRO A 203 -8.23 2.25 -14.13
N ASN A 204 -7.68 1.15 -13.61
CA ASN A 204 -8.34 0.26 -12.67
C ASN A 204 -8.17 0.76 -11.22
N PRO A 205 -9.01 0.31 -10.27
CA PRO A 205 -8.85 0.63 -8.86
C PRO A 205 -7.45 0.28 -8.36
N VAL A 206 -6.73 1.28 -7.84
CA VAL A 206 -5.39 1.09 -7.26
C VAL A 206 -5.45 1.37 -5.77
N THR A 207 -4.79 0.51 -4.99
CA THR A 207 -4.50 0.72 -3.58
C THR A 207 -3.03 1.09 -3.44
N PHE A 208 -2.75 2.23 -2.84
CA PHE A 208 -1.38 2.71 -2.65
C PHE A 208 -1.21 3.42 -1.30
N LYS A 209 0.04 3.66 -0.91
CA LYS A 209 0.36 4.47 0.28
C LYS A 209 0.97 5.77 -0.19
N LEU A 210 0.76 6.86 0.54
CA LEU A 210 1.32 8.15 0.10
C LEU A 210 2.87 8.16 0.07
N ASN A 211 3.50 7.27 0.85
CA ASN A 211 4.95 7.04 0.83
C ASN A 211 5.42 6.26 -0.42
N ASP A 212 4.49 5.60 -1.10
CA ASP A 212 4.71 4.74 -2.24
C ASP A 212 3.67 5.06 -3.34
N THR A 213 3.95 6.10 -4.11
CA THR A 213 3.04 6.59 -5.15
C THR A 213 3.21 5.88 -6.49
N HIS A 214 4.26 5.05 -6.66
CA HIS A 214 4.58 4.46 -7.96
C HIS A 214 3.61 3.32 -8.35
N THR A 215 2.92 2.72 -7.38
CA THR A 215 1.91 1.67 -7.64
C THR A 215 0.70 2.16 -8.43
N GLN A 216 0.49 3.47 -8.55
CA GLN A 216 -0.54 4.10 -9.38
C GLN A 216 -0.24 4.04 -10.88
N CYS A 217 0.98 3.65 -11.24
CA CYS A 217 1.50 3.71 -12.60
C CYS A 217 1.53 2.33 -13.28
N VAL A 218 1.52 2.33 -14.61
CA VAL A 218 1.73 1.13 -15.44
C VAL A 218 3.12 1.13 -16.08
N ASP A 219 3.50 0.02 -16.71
CA ASP A 219 4.75 -0.09 -17.50
C ASP A 219 6.05 0.24 -16.75
N ASN A 220 6.10 -0.09 -15.44
CA ASN A 220 7.22 0.23 -14.54
C ASN A 220 7.58 1.72 -14.51
N ARG A 221 6.60 2.59 -14.81
CA ARG A 221 6.71 4.02 -14.58
C ARG A 221 6.43 4.33 -13.11
N GLY A 222 6.82 5.51 -12.69
CA GLY A 222 6.67 5.98 -11.33
C GLY A 222 6.85 7.48 -11.24
N HIS A 223 7.09 7.96 -10.02
CA HIS A 223 7.23 9.37 -9.70
C HIS A 223 5.99 10.20 -10.08
N ARG A 224 6.17 11.51 -10.18
CA ARG A 224 5.09 12.47 -10.44
C ARG A 224 4.37 12.13 -11.75
N MET A 225 3.06 11.87 -11.65
CA MET A 225 2.18 11.55 -12.78
C MET A 225 2.72 10.45 -13.69
N CYS A 226 3.45 9.48 -13.13
CA CYS A 226 4.02 8.37 -13.91
C CYS A 226 4.96 8.85 -15.05
N GLY A 227 5.58 10.02 -14.86
CA GLY A 227 6.36 10.70 -15.88
C GLY A 227 7.74 10.09 -16.13
N SER A 228 8.28 9.30 -15.19
CA SER A 228 9.61 8.70 -15.29
C SER A 228 9.60 7.22 -14.93
N CYS A 229 10.70 6.52 -15.19
CA CYS A 229 10.88 5.14 -14.75
C CYS A 229 11.11 5.06 -13.24
N THR A 230 10.72 3.94 -12.64
CA THR A 230 11.10 3.61 -11.26
C THR A 230 12.61 3.41 -11.14
N GLU A 231 13.13 3.46 -9.91
CA GLU A 231 14.56 3.26 -9.67
C GLU A 231 15.03 1.89 -10.18
N GLY A 232 16.17 1.87 -10.89
CA GLY A 232 16.71 0.66 -11.51
C GLY A 232 16.03 0.24 -12.81
N TYR A 233 15.10 1.04 -13.34
CA TYR A 233 14.49 0.87 -14.64
C TYR A 233 14.83 2.04 -15.56
N SER A 234 14.89 1.74 -16.85
CA SER A 234 15.21 2.71 -17.89
C SER A 234 14.25 2.59 -19.06
N LEU A 235 14.11 3.68 -19.82
CA LEU A 235 13.20 3.74 -20.96
C LEU A 235 13.70 2.78 -22.03
N LEU A 236 12.82 1.89 -22.48
CA LEU A 236 13.13 1.00 -23.59
C LEU A 236 13.14 1.81 -24.89
N MET A 237 14.24 1.74 -25.63
CA MET A 237 14.31 2.32 -26.97
C MET A 237 13.24 1.68 -27.84
N GLY A 238 12.46 2.55 -28.48
CA GLY A 238 11.35 2.17 -29.33
C GLY A 238 10.01 1.98 -28.63
N SER A 239 9.95 2.16 -27.30
CA SER A 239 8.71 2.12 -26.53
C SER A 239 8.67 3.24 -25.49
N ASN A 240 7.50 3.46 -24.90
CA ASN A 240 7.37 4.34 -23.75
C ASN A 240 7.40 3.57 -22.42
N LYS A 241 7.61 2.26 -22.46
CA LYS A 241 7.71 1.41 -21.27
C LYS A 241 9.10 1.50 -20.64
N CYS A 242 9.14 1.21 -19.35
CA CYS A 242 10.38 1.10 -18.59
C CYS A 242 10.75 -0.37 -18.37
N GLY A 243 12.01 -0.71 -18.57
CA GLY A 243 12.55 -2.06 -18.40
C GLY A 243 13.91 -2.05 -17.71
N GLN A 244 14.30 -3.20 -17.15
CA GLN A 244 15.61 -3.37 -16.55
C GLN A 244 16.64 -3.71 -17.62
N CYS A 245 17.70 -2.92 -17.71
CA CYS A 245 18.69 -3.02 -18.77
C CYS A 245 20.05 -3.40 -18.20
N HIS A 246 20.35 -4.70 -18.16
CA HIS A 246 21.53 -5.25 -17.49
C HIS A 246 22.62 -5.82 -18.42
N ASN A 247 22.59 -5.51 -19.72
CA ASN A 247 23.47 -6.21 -20.67
C ASN A 247 24.25 -5.29 -21.62
N ASN A 248 25.52 -5.07 -21.28
CA ASN A 248 26.42 -4.18 -22.03
C ASN A 248 26.81 -4.73 -23.40
N TYR A 249 26.89 -6.06 -23.58
CA TYR A 249 27.31 -6.65 -24.85
C TYR A 249 26.24 -6.53 -25.94
N THR A 250 24.97 -6.67 -25.57
CA THR A 250 23.85 -6.49 -26.52
C THR A 250 23.74 -5.05 -26.99
N MET A 251 24.04 -4.07 -26.14
CA MET A 251 24.05 -2.64 -26.51
C MET A 251 25.02 -2.35 -27.65
N ILE A 252 26.25 -2.87 -27.58
CA ILE A 252 27.27 -2.67 -28.62
C ILE A 252 26.82 -3.26 -29.97
N ALA A 253 26.21 -4.45 -29.95
CA ALA A 253 25.66 -5.08 -31.15
C ALA A 253 24.53 -4.24 -31.77
N TRP A 254 23.62 -3.69 -30.95
CA TRP A 254 22.55 -2.81 -31.42
C TRP A 254 23.08 -1.51 -32.03
N ILE A 255 24.08 -0.87 -31.42
CA ILE A 255 24.70 0.35 -31.96
C ILE A 255 25.28 0.11 -33.35
N ALA A 256 26.04 -0.99 -33.53
CA ALA A 256 26.63 -1.32 -34.81
C ALA A 256 25.55 -1.56 -35.89
N LEU A 257 24.48 -2.29 -35.53
CA LEU A 257 23.35 -2.54 -36.42
C LEU A 257 22.65 -1.23 -36.83
N PHE A 258 22.44 -0.31 -35.87
CA PHE A 258 21.79 0.98 -36.14
C PHE A 258 22.62 1.91 -37.01
N ALA A 259 23.94 1.91 -36.85
CA ALA A 259 24.83 2.67 -37.71
C ALA A 259 24.71 2.21 -39.18
N VAL A 260 24.70 0.89 -39.42
CA VAL A 260 24.55 0.32 -40.77
C VAL A 260 23.18 0.62 -41.36
N MET A 261 22.11 0.42 -40.58
CA MET A 261 20.74 0.69 -41.03
C MET A 261 20.50 2.18 -41.34
N GLY A 262 21.08 3.08 -40.55
CA GLY A 262 21.01 4.52 -40.81
C GLY A 262 21.65 4.91 -42.15
N VAL A 263 22.82 4.36 -42.48
CA VAL A 263 23.48 4.60 -43.77
C VAL A 263 22.65 4.06 -44.93
N LEU A 264 22.10 2.85 -44.80
CA LEU A 264 21.22 2.26 -45.83
C LEU A 264 19.97 3.11 -46.05
N LEU A 265 19.36 3.62 -44.98
CA LEU A 265 18.20 4.51 -45.06
C LEU A 265 18.53 5.78 -45.84
N VAL A 266 19.67 6.41 -45.57
CA VAL A 266 20.12 7.62 -46.29
C VAL A 266 20.32 7.35 -47.78
N VAL A 267 20.98 6.24 -48.13
CA VAL A 267 21.18 5.84 -49.53
C VAL A 267 19.83 5.62 -50.24
N LEU A 268 18.87 4.98 -49.57
CA LEU A 268 17.53 4.75 -50.09
C LEU A 268 16.76 6.06 -50.30
N LEU A 269 16.81 6.99 -49.35
CA LEU A 269 16.17 8.31 -49.48
C LEU A 269 16.73 9.10 -50.67
N ILE A 270 18.05 9.08 -50.88
CA ILE A 270 18.72 9.72 -52.03
C ILE A 270 18.28 9.06 -53.33
N ALA A 271 18.30 7.72 -53.42
CA ALA A 271 17.91 6.98 -54.61
C ALA A 271 16.44 7.24 -55.02
N LEU A 272 15.57 7.46 -54.03
CA LEU A 272 14.15 7.76 -54.23
C LEU A 272 13.85 9.26 -54.37
N ASN A 273 14.86 10.15 -54.28
CA ASN A 273 14.70 11.61 -54.26
C ASN A 273 13.69 12.11 -53.20
N LEU A 274 13.60 11.42 -52.07
CA LEU A 274 12.74 11.81 -50.96
C LEU A 274 13.48 12.79 -50.04
N THR A 275 12.88 13.95 -49.77
CA THR A 275 13.40 14.90 -48.78
C THR A 275 12.57 14.84 -47.51
N VAL A 276 13.23 14.63 -46.37
CA VAL A 276 12.55 14.55 -45.05
C VAL A 276 12.02 15.92 -44.61
N SER A 277 12.59 17.01 -45.15
CA SER A 277 12.30 18.39 -44.75
C SER A 277 11.18 19.08 -45.54
N VAL A 278 10.72 18.52 -46.66
CA VAL A 278 9.72 19.18 -47.54
C VAL A 278 8.60 18.22 -47.92
N GLY A 279 7.35 18.63 -47.69
CA GLY A 279 6.15 17.93 -48.15
C GLY A 279 5.43 17.05 -47.12
N THR A 280 4.73 16.02 -47.59
CA THR A 280 3.83 15.16 -46.79
C THR A 280 4.56 14.28 -45.77
N LEU A 281 5.85 14.00 -45.98
CA LEU A 281 6.66 13.11 -45.15
C LEU A 281 6.92 13.71 -43.75
N ASN A 282 7.16 15.02 -43.68
CA ASN A 282 7.31 15.73 -42.40
C ASN A 282 6.01 15.72 -41.58
N GLY A 283 4.86 15.89 -42.25
CA GLY A 283 3.55 15.78 -41.62
C GLY A 283 3.24 14.36 -41.12
N LEU A 284 3.62 13.34 -41.90
CA LEU A 284 3.47 11.94 -41.54
C LEU A 284 4.30 11.58 -40.30
N LEU A 285 5.57 12.01 -40.25
CA LEU A 285 6.45 11.84 -39.09
C LEU A 285 5.93 12.54 -37.84
N PHE A 286 5.44 13.76 -37.98
CA PHE A 286 4.83 14.49 -36.86
C PHE A 286 3.61 13.73 -36.31
N TYR A 287 2.72 13.26 -37.18
CA TYR A 287 1.53 12.51 -36.75
C TYR A 287 1.90 11.17 -36.10
N ALA A 288 2.86 10.43 -36.65
CA ALA A 288 3.32 9.17 -36.07
C ALA A 288 3.94 9.36 -34.67
N ASN A 289 4.71 10.44 -34.46
CA ASN A 289 5.22 10.79 -33.13
C ASN A 289 4.10 11.06 -32.12
N ILE A 290 3.06 11.81 -32.52
CA ILE A 290 1.91 12.08 -31.65
C ILE A 290 1.16 10.80 -31.29
N VAL A 291 0.87 9.94 -32.27
CA VAL A 291 0.17 8.67 -32.04
C VAL A 291 0.97 7.78 -31.09
N LYS A 292 2.29 7.74 -31.25
CA LYS A 292 3.18 6.95 -30.38
C LYS A 292 3.22 7.48 -28.94
N LEU A 293 3.27 8.80 -28.74
CA LEU A 293 3.27 9.39 -27.40
C LEU A 293 1.99 9.08 -26.62
N TYR A 294 0.84 9.07 -27.32
CA TYR A 294 -0.48 8.81 -26.78
C TYR A 294 -0.94 7.36 -26.97
N GLU A 295 -0.02 6.45 -27.26
CA GLU A 295 -0.31 5.02 -27.40
C GLU A 295 -1.11 4.45 -26.22
N PRO A 296 -0.83 4.77 -24.93
CA PRO A 296 -1.65 4.26 -23.82
C PRO A 296 -3.13 4.67 -23.91
N VAL A 297 -3.42 5.84 -24.50
CA VAL A 297 -4.79 6.34 -24.65
C VAL A 297 -5.46 5.69 -25.86
N PHE A 298 -4.78 5.65 -27.01
CA PHE A 298 -5.32 5.10 -28.25
C PHE A 298 -5.40 3.56 -28.27
N SER A 299 -4.50 2.89 -27.56
CA SER A 299 -4.33 1.43 -27.56
C SER A 299 -4.74 0.77 -26.25
N SER A 300 -5.47 1.48 -25.38
CA SER A 300 -5.94 0.99 -24.07
C SER A 300 -6.72 -0.33 -24.12
N LYS A 301 -7.22 -0.74 -25.31
CA LYS A 301 -7.95 -2.00 -25.54
C LYS A 301 -7.20 -3.06 -26.35
N GLY A 302 -5.87 -2.98 -26.38
CA GLY A 302 -5.03 -3.92 -27.13
C GLY A 302 -4.82 -3.42 -28.55
N ALA A 303 -3.67 -2.80 -28.80
CA ALA A 303 -3.25 -2.49 -30.15
C ALA A 303 -3.14 -3.79 -30.96
N LEU A 304 -3.59 -3.75 -32.21
CA LEU A 304 -3.19 -4.75 -33.20
C LEU A 304 -1.66 -4.63 -33.36
N PRO A 305 -0.87 -5.66 -33.01
CA PRO A 305 0.60 -5.56 -32.99
C PRO A 305 1.17 -5.09 -34.33
N VAL A 306 0.53 -5.49 -35.43
CA VAL A 306 0.89 -5.09 -36.80
C VAL A 306 0.80 -3.56 -37.00
N LEU A 307 -0.23 -2.91 -36.47
CA LEU A 307 -0.41 -1.46 -36.64
C LEU A 307 0.64 -0.68 -35.84
N SER A 308 0.96 -1.14 -34.63
CA SER A 308 2.02 -0.55 -33.80
C SER A 308 3.39 -0.60 -34.49
N GLN A 309 3.70 -1.71 -35.18
CA GLN A 309 4.93 -1.90 -35.93
C GLN A 309 5.03 -0.91 -37.09
N VAL A 310 3.93 -0.75 -37.85
CA VAL A 310 3.87 0.18 -38.99
C VAL A 310 4.01 1.63 -38.54
N ILE A 311 3.32 2.03 -37.46
CA ILE A 311 3.45 3.38 -36.89
C ILE A 311 4.88 3.62 -36.41
N SER A 312 5.51 2.62 -35.77
CA SER A 312 6.89 2.72 -35.35
C SER A 312 7.84 2.93 -36.53
N TRP A 313 7.72 2.16 -37.62
CA TRP A 313 8.57 2.33 -38.80
C TRP A 313 8.39 3.69 -39.46
N ILE A 314 7.15 4.17 -39.52
CA ILE A 314 6.86 5.53 -39.99
C ILE A 314 7.54 6.56 -39.08
N ASN A 315 7.59 6.31 -37.76
CA ASN A 315 8.28 7.14 -36.80
C ASN A 315 9.81 6.97 -36.79
N LEU A 316 10.39 6.31 -37.81
CA LEU A 316 11.81 5.98 -37.90
C LEU A 316 12.33 5.19 -36.70
N ASP A 317 11.45 4.40 -36.11
CA ASP A 317 11.74 3.54 -34.99
C ASP A 317 11.51 2.08 -35.38
N PHE A 318 12.23 1.16 -34.76
CA PHE A 318 12.41 -0.19 -35.27
C PHE A 318 11.21 -1.12 -35.04
N GLY A 319 10.29 -0.71 -34.17
CA GLY A 319 9.05 -1.45 -33.86
C GLY A 319 9.27 -2.61 -32.89
N PHE A 320 10.44 -2.68 -32.26
CA PHE A 320 10.72 -3.62 -31.19
C PHE A 320 11.43 -2.89 -30.05
N GLU A 321 11.17 -3.34 -28.83
CA GLU A 321 11.65 -2.71 -27.60
C GLU A 321 13.08 -3.17 -27.31
N ILE A 322 14.00 -2.23 -27.09
CA ILE A 322 15.42 -2.55 -26.84
C ILE A 322 15.93 -1.78 -25.62
N CYS A 323 16.67 -2.49 -24.78
CA CYS A 323 17.40 -1.87 -23.68
C CYS A 323 18.66 -1.14 -24.17
N PHE A 324 18.76 0.16 -23.89
CA PHE A 324 19.90 0.97 -24.33
C PHE A 324 20.74 1.53 -23.18
N TYR A 325 20.11 1.95 -22.08
CA TYR A 325 20.79 2.48 -20.90
C TYR A 325 20.15 1.91 -19.63
N ASN A 326 20.84 2.06 -18.50
CA ASN A 326 20.33 1.71 -17.18
C ASN A 326 20.15 2.98 -16.35
#